data_AF-A0A3C0SJJ8-F1
#
_entry.id   AF-A0A3C0SJJ8-F1
#
_cell.length_a   1.000
_cell.length_b   1.000
_cell.length_c   1.000
_cell.angle_alpha   90.00
_cell.angle_beta   90.00
_cell.angle_gamma   90.00
#
_symmetry.space_group_name_H-M   'P 1'
#
loop_
_entity.id
_entity.type
_entity.pdbx_description
1 polymer ?
#
loop_
_entity_poly.entity_id
_entity_poly.type
_entity_poly.pdbx_seq_one_letter_code
_entity_poly.pdbx_strand_id
1 'polypeptide(L)'
;MIPVIFSWYVQDLFQVLLSGKFLVPDLFLVFLIYRMTRDPKDVPSVVWSAFVGGFLWDLRWTALPGFTAAFYSLLAGVCVVVWNQVPDSGRNARLFLVLVLSAQVLAGLVRFISWGSSRGALVGALAFQQFSALPLVIVAALMVAAGVDKDNVKR
;
A
#
# COMPACT_ATOMS: atom_id res chain seq x y z
N MET A 1 -1.68 1.17 15.79
CA MET A 1 -2.52 2.22 15.16
C MET A 1 -1.73 3.51 14.88
N ILE A 2 -0.95 4.04 15.83
CA ILE A 2 -0.12 5.26 15.64
C ILE A 2 0.70 5.25 14.33
N PRO A 3 1.45 4.19 13.96
CA PRO A 3 2.27 4.25 12.75
C PRO A 3 1.44 4.15 11.45
N VAL A 4 0.22 3.62 11.49
CA VAL A 4 -0.73 3.64 10.36
C VAL A 4 -1.26 5.05 10.13
N ILE A 5 -1.57 5.78 11.21
CA ILE A 5 -2.02 7.16 11.15
C ILE A 5 -0.88 8.05 10.62
N PHE A 6 0.34 7.84 11.11
CA PHE A 6 1.51 8.57 10.66
C PHE A 6 1.78 8.35 9.17
N SER A 7 1.73 7.10 8.68
CA SER A 7 1.94 6.83 7.25
C SER A 7 0.86 7.47 6.36
N TRP A 8 -0.39 7.52 6.83
CA TRP A 8 -1.47 8.22 6.16
C TRP A 8 -1.21 9.73 6.05
N TYR A 9 -0.80 10.39 7.15
CA TYR A 9 -0.48 11.82 7.14
C TYR A 9 0.74 12.15 6.28
N VAL A 10 1.78 11.32 6.31
CA VAL A 10 2.97 11.51 5.47
C VAL A 10 2.59 11.42 3.99
N GLN A 11 1.77 10.43 3.62
CA GLN A 11 1.23 10.32 2.27
C GLN A 11 0.41 11.56 1.89
N ASP A 12 -0.48 12.01 2.76
CA ASP A 12 -1.30 13.20 2.53
C ASP A 12 -0.44 14.45 2.33
N LEU A 13 0.58 14.66 3.16
CA LEU A 13 1.52 15.78 3.06
C LEU A 13 2.26 15.77 1.71
N PHE A 14 2.78 14.62 1.29
CA PHE A 14 3.41 14.49 -0.01
C PHE A 14 2.41 14.78 -1.15
N GLN A 15 1.16 14.31 -1.03
CA GLN A 15 0.13 14.58 -2.02
C GLN A 15 -0.18 16.06 -2.14
N VAL A 16 -0.25 16.80 -1.03
CA VAL A 16 -0.40 18.26 -1.05
C VAL A 16 0.80 18.92 -1.74
N LEU A 17 2.03 18.59 -1.33
CA LEU A 17 3.27 19.19 -1.84
C LEU A 17 3.49 18.95 -3.34
N LEU A 18 3.05 17.79 -3.84
CA LEU A 18 3.25 17.35 -5.22
C LEU A 18 1.98 17.46 -6.07
N SER A 19 0.88 17.98 -5.48
CA SER A 19 -0.40 18.15 -6.16
C SER A 19 -0.21 18.94 -7.46
N GLY A 20 -0.74 18.39 -8.56
CA GLY A 20 -0.64 18.98 -9.90
C GLY A 20 0.65 18.68 -10.67
N LYS A 21 1.68 18.09 -10.05
CA LYS A 21 2.95 17.73 -10.74
C LYS A 21 3.15 16.23 -10.90
N PHE A 22 2.89 15.44 -9.84
CA PHE A 22 3.16 14.00 -9.84
C PHE A 22 2.15 13.23 -8.98
N LEU A 23 1.98 11.95 -9.29
CA LEU A 23 1.26 11.00 -8.45
C LEU A 23 2.18 10.50 -7.32
N VAL A 24 1.74 10.66 -6.08
CA VAL A 24 2.50 10.21 -4.91
C VAL A 24 2.36 8.70 -4.71
N PRO A 25 3.45 7.98 -4.41
CA PRO A 25 3.40 6.56 -4.13
C PRO A 25 2.50 6.26 -2.92
N ASP A 26 1.84 5.10 -2.94
CA ASP A 26 0.84 4.73 -1.93
C ASP A 26 1.50 4.22 -0.63
N LEU A 27 2.09 5.14 0.14
CA LEU A 27 2.85 4.83 1.36
C LEU A 27 1.99 4.13 2.41
N PHE A 28 0.73 4.54 2.51
CA PHE A 28 -0.25 3.99 3.42
C PHE A 28 -0.50 2.50 3.12
N LEU A 29 -0.74 2.17 1.85
CA LEU A 29 -0.96 0.80 1.39
C LEU A 29 0.27 -0.09 1.63
N VAL A 30 1.48 0.40 1.32
CA VAL A 30 2.75 -0.31 1.58
C VAL A 30 2.88 -0.63 3.07
N PHE A 31 2.59 0.35 3.92
CA PHE A 31 2.68 0.17 5.36
C PHE A 31 1.65 -0.84 5.89
N LEU A 32 0.43 -0.84 5.35
CA LEU A 32 -0.61 -1.81 5.73
C LEU A 32 -0.21 -3.24 5.37
N ILE A 33 0.31 -3.45 4.16
CA ILE A 33 0.78 -4.77 3.72
C ILE A 33 2.02 -5.19 4.54
N TYR A 34 2.88 -4.24 4.91
CA TYR A 34 4.01 -4.52 5.81
C TYR A 34 3.53 -4.92 7.22
N ARG A 35 2.54 -4.23 7.79
CA ARG A 35 2.01 -4.57 9.11
C ARG A 35 1.43 -5.99 9.13
N MET A 36 0.73 -6.35 8.07
CA MET A 36 0.15 -7.67 7.89
C MET A 36 1.20 -8.80 7.93
N THR A 37 2.43 -8.58 7.46
CA THR A 37 3.48 -9.62 7.55
C THR A 37 3.94 -9.89 8.99
N ARG A 38 3.81 -8.90 9.89
CA ARG A 38 4.17 -9.03 11.31
C ARG A 38 3.07 -9.69 12.13
N ASP A 39 1.81 -9.39 11.84
CA ASP A 39 0.65 -9.92 12.57
C ASP A 39 -0.38 -10.52 11.59
N PRO A 40 -0.08 -11.69 10.98
CA PRO A 40 -0.90 -12.27 9.91
C PRO A 40 -2.31 -12.66 10.36
N LYS A 41 -2.53 -12.85 11.67
CA LYS A 41 -3.83 -13.24 12.24
C LYS A 41 -4.78 -12.05 12.45
N ASP A 42 -4.27 -10.81 12.46
CA ASP A 42 -5.05 -9.60 12.73
C ASP A 42 -5.66 -9.02 11.44
N VAL A 43 -6.37 -9.87 10.70
CA VAL A 43 -7.05 -9.51 9.42
C VAL A 43 -8.00 -8.33 9.59
N PRO A 44 -8.89 -8.31 10.63
CA PRO A 44 -9.84 -7.22 10.77
C PRO A 44 -9.17 -5.86 10.95
N SER A 45 -8.05 -5.79 11.69
CA SER A 45 -7.39 -4.51 11.90
C SER A 45 -6.76 -3.97 10.62
N VAL A 46 -6.19 -4.83 9.77
CA VAL A 46 -5.61 -4.41 8.48
C VAL A 46 -6.71 -3.93 7.52
N VAL A 47 -7.79 -4.68 7.38
CA VAL A 47 -8.90 -4.36 6.47
C VAL A 47 -9.66 -3.10 6.92
N TRP A 48 -9.97 -2.97 8.21
CA TRP A 48 -10.63 -1.77 8.73
C TRP A 48 -9.74 -0.54 8.62
N SER A 49 -8.43 -0.68 8.86
CA SER A 49 -7.51 0.44 8.66
C SER A 49 -7.48 0.86 7.19
N ALA A 50 -7.44 -0.10 6.26
CA ALA A 50 -7.49 0.16 4.83
C ALA A 50 -8.78 0.88 4.42
N PHE A 51 -9.93 0.43 4.93
CA PHE A 51 -11.24 1.05 4.69
C PHE A 51 -11.28 2.50 5.21
N VAL A 52 -10.95 2.72 6.49
CA VAL A 52 -11.00 4.05 7.11
C VAL A 52 -10.02 5.01 6.42
N GLY A 53 -8.79 4.55 6.14
CA GLY A 53 -7.80 5.38 5.46
C GLY A 53 -8.20 5.73 4.03
N GLY A 54 -8.78 4.79 3.29
CA GLY A 54 -9.32 5.05 1.95
C GLY A 54 -10.56 5.94 1.99
N PHE A 55 -11.42 5.82 3.00
CA PHE A 55 -12.59 6.67 3.16
C PHE A 55 -12.21 8.12 3.45
N LEU A 56 -11.26 8.34 4.37
CA LEU A 56 -10.71 9.67 4.65
C LEU A 56 -10.02 10.26 3.42
N TRP A 57 -9.35 9.42 2.62
CA TRP A 57 -8.77 9.84 1.35
C TRP A 57 -9.84 10.29 0.37
N ASP A 58 -10.92 9.52 0.23
CA ASP A 58 -12.02 9.86 -0.66
C ASP A 58 -12.66 11.19 -0.28
N LEU A 59 -12.93 11.42 1.01
CA LEU A 59 -13.51 12.67 1.50
C LEU A 59 -12.66 13.91 1.19
N ARG A 60 -11.35 13.73 1.02
CA ARG A 60 -10.41 14.84 0.85
C ARG A 60 -10.02 15.07 -0.60
N TRP A 61 -9.81 14.01 -1.37
CA TRP A 61 -9.17 14.08 -2.67
C TRP A 61 -10.01 13.56 -3.84
N THR A 62 -11.03 12.74 -3.58
CA THR A 62 -11.86 12.15 -4.64
C THR A 62 -13.28 12.71 -4.61
N ALA A 63 -13.97 12.68 -5.75
CA ALA A 63 -15.37 13.09 -5.84
C ALA A 63 -16.36 11.95 -5.49
N LEU A 64 -15.85 10.75 -5.20
CA LEU A 64 -16.62 9.52 -5.02
C LEU A 64 -16.31 8.90 -3.64
N PRO A 65 -17.05 9.31 -2.59
CA PRO A 65 -16.90 8.77 -1.25
C PRO A 65 -17.01 7.24 -1.23
N GLY A 66 -16.01 6.58 -0.66
CA GLY A 66 -16.01 5.13 -0.45
C GLY A 66 -15.43 4.29 -1.59
N PHE A 67 -15.09 4.89 -2.74
CA PHE A 67 -14.48 4.16 -3.85
C PHE A 67 -13.06 3.67 -3.51
N THR A 68 -12.18 4.57 -3.06
CA THR A 68 -10.83 4.20 -2.60
C THR A 68 -10.91 3.36 -1.34
N ALA A 69 -11.85 3.64 -0.44
CA ALA A 69 -12.11 2.82 0.75
C ALA A 69 -12.34 1.35 0.39
N ALA A 70 -13.30 1.08 -0.49
CA ALA A 70 -13.64 -0.26 -0.95
C ALA A 70 -12.43 -0.92 -1.61
N PHE A 71 -11.75 -0.23 -2.51
CA PHE A 71 -10.61 -0.78 -3.23
C PHE A 71 -9.42 -1.10 -2.33
N TYR A 72 -9.10 -0.25 -1.36
CA TYR A 72 -8.03 -0.51 -0.40
C TYR A 72 -8.36 -1.66 0.52
N SER A 73 -9.60 -1.74 1.02
CA SER A 73 -10.03 -2.89 1.81
C SER A 73 -9.99 -4.19 1.01
N LEU A 74 -10.35 -4.17 -0.27
CA LEU A 74 -10.25 -5.31 -1.17
C LEU A 74 -8.78 -5.74 -1.35
N LEU A 75 -7.91 -4.81 -1.75
CA LEU A 75 -6.48 -5.08 -1.95
C LEU A 75 -5.82 -5.63 -0.68
N ALA A 76 -6.05 -4.96 0.45
CA ALA A 76 -5.53 -5.39 1.73
C ALA A 76 -6.04 -6.79 2.10
N GLY A 77 -7.34 -7.05 1.91
CA GLY A 77 -7.93 -8.37 2.14
C GLY A 77 -7.31 -9.45 1.25
N VAL A 78 -7.14 -9.19 -0.04
CA VAL A 78 -6.49 -10.13 -0.98
C VAL A 78 -5.05 -10.40 -0.57
N CYS A 79 -4.27 -9.37 -0.22
CA CYS A 79 -2.90 -9.55 0.26
C CYS A 79 -2.87 -10.44 1.51
N VAL A 80 -3.75 -10.18 2.50
CA VAL A 80 -3.84 -10.97 3.74
C VAL A 80 -4.15 -12.43 3.44
N VAL A 81 -5.14 -12.68 2.59
CA VAL A 81 -5.55 -14.03 2.21
C VAL A 81 -4.40 -14.76 1.51
N VAL A 82 -3.78 -14.14 0.50
CA VAL A 82 -2.68 -14.76 -0.26
C VAL A 82 -1.51 -15.10 0.66
N TRP A 83 -1.11 -14.19 1.53
CA TRP A 83 -0.01 -14.43 2.48
C TRP A 83 -0.31 -15.54 3.49
N ASN A 84 -1.55 -15.61 3.97
CA ASN A 84 -1.97 -16.63 4.93
C ASN A 84 -2.15 -18.00 4.28
N GLN A 85 -2.49 -18.07 2.99
CA GLN A 85 -2.53 -19.31 2.23
C GLN A 85 -1.14 -19.90 1.94
N VAL A 86 -0.10 -19.07 1.89
CA VAL A 86 1.27 -19.56 1.72
C VAL A 86 1.78 -20.12 3.06
N PRO A 87 2.36 -21.35 3.07
CA PRO A 87 2.98 -21.94 4.25
C PRO A 87 4.08 -21.04 4.83
N ASP A 88 4.38 -21.17 6.12
CA ASP A 88 5.38 -20.34 6.80
C ASP A 88 6.75 -20.34 6.09
N SER A 89 7.19 -21.48 5.54
CA SER A 89 8.45 -21.61 4.78
C SER A 89 8.47 -20.86 3.44
N GLY A 90 7.30 -20.48 2.91
CA GLY A 90 7.15 -19.70 1.67
C GLY A 90 6.93 -18.20 1.91
N ARG A 91 6.71 -17.78 3.17
CA ARG A 91 6.47 -16.37 3.56
C ARG A 91 7.77 -15.58 3.59
N ASN A 92 8.24 -15.25 2.40
CA ASN A 92 9.55 -14.63 2.20
C ASN A 92 9.40 -13.19 1.68
N ALA A 93 10.47 -12.41 1.79
CA ALA A 93 10.50 -11.03 1.28
C ALA A 93 10.13 -10.91 -0.21
N ARG A 94 10.37 -11.96 -1.01
CA ARG A 94 9.95 -12.03 -2.42
C ARG A 94 8.44 -12.02 -2.59
N LEU A 95 7.71 -12.82 -1.80
CA LEU A 95 6.25 -12.84 -1.82
C LEU A 95 5.69 -11.47 -1.41
N PHE A 96 6.27 -10.86 -0.38
CA PHE A 96 5.92 -9.51 0.05
C PHE A 96 6.13 -8.48 -1.08
N LEU A 97 7.28 -8.51 -1.77
CA LEU A 97 7.55 -7.63 -2.90
C LEU A 97 6.49 -7.76 -4.00
N VAL A 98 6.15 -8.99 -4.39
CA VAL A 98 5.14 -9.24 -5.43
C VAL A 98 3.77 -8.68 -5.00
N LEU A 99 3.37 -8.89 -3.74
CA LEU A 99 2.10 -8.38 -3.21
C LEU A 99 2.09 -6.85 -3.18
N VAL A 100 3.15 -6.22 -2.68
CA VAL A 100 3.21 -4.75 -2.58
C VAL A 100 3.28 -4.08 -3.94
N LEU A 101 4.08 -4.61 -4.87
CA LEU A 101 4.20 -4.06 -6.21
C LEU A 101 2.89 -4.19 -6.98
N SER A 102 2.23 -5.35 -6.92
CA SER A 102 0.92 -5.53 -7.56
C SER A 102 -0.13 -4.60 -6.97
N ALA A 103 -0.16 -4.44 -5.64
CA ALA A 103 -1.09 -3.55 -4.96
C ALA A 103 -0.82 -2.06 -5.29
N GLN A 104 0.45 -1.64 -5.40
CA GLN A 104 0.84 -0.29 -5.82
C GLN A 104 0.41 0.02 -7.26
N VAL A 105 0.61 -0.93 -8.19
CA VAL A 105 0.18 -0.77 -9.58
C VAL A 105 -1.34 -0.65 -9.65
N LEU A 106 -2.06 -1.54 -8.97
CA LEU A 106 -3.53 -1.52 -8.94
C LEU A 106 -4.08 -0.24 -8.29
N ALA A 107 -3.53 0.18 -7.16
CA ALA A 107 -3.93 1.42 -6.48
C ALA A 107 -3.64 2.67 -7.33
N GLY A 108 -2.49 2.70 -8.01
CA GLY A 108 -2.15 3.74 -8.98
C GLY A 108 -3.14 3.81 -10.15
N LEU A 109 -3.54 2.67 -10.70
CA LEU A 109 -4.56 2.58 -11.75
C LEU A 109 -5.93 3.09 -11.29
N VAL A 110 -6.35 2.74 -10.07
CA VAL A 110 -7.63 3.19 -9.51
C VAL A 110 -7.67 4.69 -9.25
N ARG A 111 -6.59 5.24 -8.68
CA ARG A 111 -6.44 6.69 -8.53
C ARG A 111 -6.42 7.39 -9.88
N PHE A 112 -5.78 6.80 -10.88
CA PHE A 112 -5.76 7.30 -12.25
C PHE A 112 -7.17 7.40 -12.85
N ILE A 113 -7.97 6.33 -12.75
CA ILE A 113 -9.36 6.33 -13.23
C ILE A 113 -10.19 7.38 -12.49
N SER A 114 -9.97 7.53 -11.18
CA SER A 114 -10.74 8.44 -10.32
C SER A 114 -10.43 9.92 -10.57
N TRP A 115 -9.17 10.26 -10.87
CA TRP A 115 -8.73 11.65 -11.03
C TRP A 115 -8.89 12.22 -12.44
N GLY A 116 -9.20 11.39 -13.45
CA GLY A 116 -9.63 11.84 -14.78
C GLY A 116 -8.73 12.87 -15.48
N SER A 117 -7.39 12.82 -15.29
CA SER A 117 -6.47 13.83 -15.83
C SER A 117 -6.07 13.55 -17.29
N SER A 118 -5.66 14.62 -18.00
CA SER A 118 -5.55 14.68 -19.47
C SER A 118 -4.58 13.65 -20.09
N ARG A 119 -4.98 13.10 -21.25
CA ARG A 119 -4.44 11.87 -21.87
C ARG A 119 -2.94 11.85 -22.24
N GLY A 120 -2.20 12.95 -22.09
CA GLY A 120 -0.82 13.10 -22.55
C GLY A 120 0.29 12.93 -21.49
N ALA A 121 0.03 13.23 -20.22
CA ALA A 121 1.05 13.18 -19.14
C ALA A 121 1.04 11.86 -18.33
N LEU A 122 0.28 10.86 -18.81
CA LEU A 122 -0.24 9.75 -18.01
C LEU A 122 0.76 8.65 -17.70
N VAL A 123 1.47 8.16 -18.72
CA VAL A 123 2.46 7.09 -18.56
C VAL A 123 3.65 7.61 -17.74
N GLY A 124 4.03 8.87 -17.94
CA GLY A 124 5.08 9.52 -17.17
C GLY A 124 4.74 9.64 -15.69
N ALA A 125 3.50 10.03 -15.35
CA ALA A 125 3.06 10.15 -13.96
C ALA A 125 2.96 8.80 -13.24
N LEU A 126 2.41 7.77 -13.91
CA LEU A 126 2.36 6.41 -13.36
C LEU A 126 3.76 5.80 -13.25
N ALA A 127 4.61 5.95 -14.26
CA ALA A 127 6.00 5.50 -14.20
C ALA A 127 6.76 6.18 -13.06
N PHE A 128 6.62 7.50 -12.92
CA PHE A 128 7.23 8.25 -11.82
C PHE A 128 6.72 7.78 -10.45
N GLN A 129 5.42 7.51 -10.33
CA GLN A 129 4.85 6.94 -9.11
C GLN A 129 5.48 5.57 -8.80
N GLN A 130 5.63 4.69 -9.79
CA GLN A 130 6.26 3.38 -9.59
C GLN A 130 7.74 3.53 -9.21
N PHE A 131 8.52 4.35 -9.94
CA PHE A 131 9.94 4.56 -9.65
C PHE A 131 10.18 5.20 -8.29
N SER A 132 9.34 6.16 -7.88
CA SER A 132 9.43 6.78 -6.56
C SER A 132 8.96 5.85 -5.43
N ALA A 133 8.08 4.88 -5.71
CA ALA A 133 7.69 3.85 -4.76
C ALA A 133 8.81 2.82 -4.51
N LEU A 134 9.64 2.51 -5.53
CA LEU A 134 10.62 1.43 -5.49
C LEU A 134 11.57 1.47 -4.27
N PRO A 135 12.23 2.60 -3.93
CA PRO A 135 13.11 2.65 -2.76
C PRO A 135 12.38 2.27 -1.47
N LEU A 136 11.14 2.72 -1.34
CA LEU A 136 10.32 2.49 -0.16
C LEU A 136 9.88 1.02 -0.05
N VAL A 137 9.50 0.44 -1.19
CA VAL A 137 9.17 -0.99 -1.29
C VAL A 137 10.38 -1.87 -1.00
N ILE A 138 11.58 -1.49 -1.48
CA ILE A 138 12.84 -2.19 -1.19
C ILE A 138 13.16 -2.13 0.31
N VAL A 139 13.08 -0.95 0.93
CA VAL A 139 13.32 -0.80 2.37
C VAL A 139 12.33 -1.65 3.18
N ALA A 140 11.04 -1.62 2.83
CA ALA A 140 10.04 -2.44 3.49
C ALA A 140 10.33 -3.94 3.32
N ALA A 141 10.75 -4.38 2.13
CA ALA A 141 11.11 -5.77 1.87
C ALA A 141 12.36 -6.22 2.65
N LEU A 142 13.36 -5.34 2.79
CA LEU A 142 14.54 -5.61 3.63
C LEU A 142 14.15 -5.73 5.11
N MET A 143 13.21 -4.90 5.59
CA MET A 143 12.68 -5.03 6.95
C MET A 143 11.93 -6.35 7.16
N VAL A 144 11.17 -6.81 6.16
CA VAL A 144 10.53 -8.14 6.21
C VAL A 144 11.60 -9.25 6.23
N ALA A 145 12.61 -9.17 5.36
CA ALA A 145 13.71 -10.13 5.34
C ALA A 145 14.44 -10.23 6.69
N ALA A 146 14.76 -9.07 7.29
CA ALA A 146 15.40 -9.01 8.60
C ALA A 146 14.48 -9.48 9.75
N GLY A 147 13.16 -9.40 9.58
CA GLY A 147 12.18 -9.95 10.53
C GLY A 147 12.14 -11.48 10.48
N VAL A 148 12.07 -12.04 9.26
CA VAL A 148 12.04 -13.50 9.04
C VAL A 148 13.31 -14.18 9.57
N ASP A 149 14.47 -13.54 9.41
CA ASP A 149 15.75 -14.08 9.92
C ASP A 149 15.75 -14.21 11.45
N LYS A 150 15.21 -13.21 12.16
CA LYS A 150 15.11 -13.23 13.63
C LYS A 150 14.16 -14.31 14.17
N ASP A 151 13.12 -14.65 13.42
CA ASP A 151 12.18 -15.71 13.80
C ASP A 151 12.77 -17.11 13.56
N ASN A 152 13.64 -17.28 12.54
CA ASN A 152 14.38 -18.52 12.32
C ASN A 152 15.45 -18.79 13.38
N VAL A 153 16.11 -17.75 13.92
CA VAL A 153 17.11 -17.91 15.00
C VAL A 153 16.48 -18.31 16.35
N LYS A 154 15.17 -18.11 16.52
CA LYS A 154 14.44 -18.40 17.77
C LYS A 154 13.74 -19.77 17.81
N ARG A 155 13.70 -20.51 16.70
CA ARG A 155 13.21 -21.89 16.63
C ARG A 155 14.34 -22.88 16.84
#